data_AF-A0A6A5YGW4-F1
#
_entry.id   AF-A0A6A5YGW4-F1
#
_cell.length_a   1.000
_cell.length_b   1.000
_cell.length_c   1.000
_cell.angle_alpha   90.00
_cell.angle_beta   90.00
_cell.angle_gamma   90.00
#
_symmetry.space_group_name_H-M   'P 1'
#
loop_
_entity.id
_entity.type
_entity.pdbx_description
1 polymer ?
#
loop_
_entity_poly.entity_id
_entity_poly.type
_entity_poly.pdbx_seq_one_letter_code
_entity_poly.pdbx_strand_id
1 'polypeptide(L)'
;MSSSQFTSTHSHSAETPRLKSKPMATLEDLPPELMTRIFTLQADGKHIVESGAFFNLRLASRRLYNNMKDSFMQRYIKCRKHMLSRHSLEVLEQLSLHFPDDVQELTIGGEHVNKYFAERMIRYSELRPAKDEVKEDWSKKFGPAHAKLVEDQSKLYKSGDAEQILVRVFKNLKNLKKVHIDKYHDEP
;
A
#
# COMPACT_ATOMS: atom_id res chain seq x y z
N MET A 1 21.72 -2.25 -74.95
CA MET A 1 21.48 -3.54 -74.25
C MET A 1 22.73 -3.88 -73.49
N SER A 2 22.75 -3.68 -72.17
CA SER A 2 23.83 -4.14 -71.29
C SER A 2 23.20 -4.72 -70.03
N SER A 3 23.23 -6.05 -69.92
CA SER A 3 22.76 -6.79 -68.77
C SER A 3 23.89 -6.87 -67.74
N SER A 4 23.70 -6.22 -66.58
CA SER A 4 24.62 -6.31 -65.46
C SER A 4 24.17 -7.45 -64.55
N GLN A 5 25.02 -8.47 -64.41
CA GLN A 5 24.82 -9.60 -63.51
C GLN A 5 25.44 -9.27 -62.15
N PHE A 6 24.60 -9.17 -61.12
CA PHE A 6 25.02 -9.06 -59.71
C PHE A 6 25.21 -10.47 -59.14
N THR A 7 26.44 -10.82 -58.79
CA THR A 7 26.75 -12.05 -58.05
C THR A 7 26.59 -11.80 -56.55
N SER A 8 25.63 -12.49 -55.93
CA SER A 8 25.41 -12.50 -54.49
C SER A 8 26.37 -13.51 -53.84
N THR A 9 27.29 -13.03 -53.03
CA THR A 9 28.17 -13.86 -52.20
C THR A 9 27.45 -14.26 -50.91
N HIS A 10 27.02 -15.52 -50.82
CA HIS A 10 26.54 -16.10 -49.57
C HIS A 10 27.70 -16.38 -48.62
N SER A 11 27.86 -15.55 -47.59
CA SER A 11 28.72 -15.85 -46.44
C SER A 11 28.03 -16.87 -45.54
N HIS A 12 28.47 -18.13 -45.60
CA HIS A 12 28.13 -19.14 -44.59
C HIS A 12 28.84 -18.82 -43.28
N SER A 13 28.19 -18.03 -42.42
CA SER A 13 28.55 -17.93 -41.01
C SER A 13 28.26 -19.27 -40.35
N ALA A 14 29.32 -19.95 -39.91
CA ALA A 14 29.22 -21.18 -39.13
C ALA A 14 28.37 -20.94 -37.87
N GLU A 15 27.23 -21.63 -37.76
CA GLU A 15 26.42 -21.64 -36.55
C GLU A 15 27.17 -22.36 -35.43
N THR A 16 27.66 -21.59 -34.46
CA THR A 16 28.22 -22.13 -33.22
C THR A 16 27.12 -22.89 -32.46
N PRO A 17 27.35 -24.15 -32.05
CA PRO A 17 26.34 -24.93 -31.34
C PRO A 17 25.94 -24.23 -30.05
N ARG A 18 24.69 -23.76 -29.99
CA ARG A 18 24.10 -23.15 -28.77
C ARG A 18 24.06 -24.22 -27.68
N LEU A 19 25.02 -24.17 -26.76
CA LEU A 19 24.96 -24.87 -25.48
C LEU A 19 23.61 -24.53 -24.82
N LYS A 20 22.72 -25.51 -24.70
CA LYS A 20 21.45 -25.36 -23.98
C LYS A 20 21.78 -25.10 -22.52
N SER A 21 21.79 -23.82 -22.12
CA SER A 21 21.99 -23.43 -20.73
C SER A 21 20.88 -24.05 -19.89
N LYS A 22 21.25 -24.58 -18.71
CA LYS A 22 20.26 -25.05 -17.74
C LYS A 22 19.35 -23.88 -17.38
N PRO A 23 18.02 -24.10 -17.27
CA PRO A 23 17.10 -23.06 -16.85
C PRO A 23 17.54 -22.51 -15.50
N MET A 24 17.64 -21.18 -15.40
CA MET A 24 18.02 -20.49 -14.17
C MET A 24 16.87 -20.62 -13.18
N ALA A 25 17.14 -21.09 -11.96
CA ALA A 25 16.12 -21.25 -10.94
C ALA A 25 15.44 -19.90 -10.67
N THR A 26 14.11 -19.87 -10.76
CA THR A 26 13.31 -18.68 -10.52
C THR A 26 12.64 -18.75 -9.16
N LEU A 27 12.14 -17.61 -8.69
CA LEU A 27 11.35 -17.54 -7.45
C LEU A 27 10.08 -18.42 -7.53
N GLU A 28 9.53 -18.61 -8.75
CA GLU A 28 8.35 -19.44 -8.98
C GLU A 28 8.61 -20.94 -8.81
N ASP A 29 9.87 -21.36 -8.86
CA ASP A 29 10.29 -22.74 -8.70
C ASP A 29 10.48 -23.12 -7.23
N LEU A 30 10.42 -22.13 -6.32
CA LEU A 30 10.49 -22.41 -4.89
C LEU A 30 9.21 -23.10 -4.39
N PRO A 31 9.34 -24.03 -3.43
CA PRO A 31 8.20 -24.53 -2.67
C PRO A 31 7.39 -23.40 -2.01
N PRO A 32 6.04 -23.49 -1.96
CA PRO A 32 5.18 -22.49 -1.33
C PRO A 32 5.55 -22.15 0.12
N GLU A 33 6.06 -23.12 0.86
CA GLU A 33 6.47 -22.98 2.26
C GLU A 33 7.68 -22.06 2.39
N LEU A 34 8.65 -22.19 1.47
CA LEU A 34 9.84 -21.33 1.42
C LEU A 34 9.47 -19.92 0.96
N MET A 35 8.59 -19.79 -0.04
CA MET A 35 8.06 -18.48 -0.44
C MET A 35 7.37 -17.78 0.73
N THR A 36 6.43 -18.46 1.39
CA THR A 36 5.72 -17.94 2.57
C THR A 36 6.71 -17.44 3.60
N ARG A 37 7.71 -18.27 3.95
CA ARG A 37 8.73 -17.91 4.92
C ARG A 37 9.50 -16.65 4.48
N ILE A 38 9.92 -16.54 3.22
CA ILE A 38 10.61 -15.34 2.71
C ILE A 38 9.76 -14.08 2.89
N PHE A 39 8.46 -14.15 2.62
CA PHE A 39 7.56 -12.99 2.66
C PHE A 39 7.09 -12.60 4.07
N THR A 40 7.06 -13.55 4.99
CA THR A 40 6.66 -13.32 6.39
C THR A 40 7.85 -13.10 7.32
N LEU A 41 9.06 -13.53 6.95
CA LEU A 41 10.24 -13.44 7.83
C LEU A 41 10.58 -11.98 8.15
N GLN A 42 10.86 -11.75 9.43
CA GLN A 42 11.29 -10.47 9.96
C GLN A 42 12.69 -10.63 10.57
N ALA A 43 13.55 -9.65 10.32
CA ALA A 43 14.84 -9.45 10.99
C ALA A 43 14.80 -8.07 11.66
N ASP A 44 15.13 -8.00 12.95
CA ASP A 44 15.07 -6.75 13.75
C ASP A 44 13.72 -6.02 13.69
N GLY A 45 12.62 -6.79 13.66
CA GLY A 45 11.26 -6.26 13.55
C GLY A 45 10.90 -5.73 12.16
N LYS A 46 11.78 -5.87 11.16
CA LYS A 46 11.53 -5.46 9.77
C LYS A 46 11.40 -6.68 8.87
N HIS A 47 10.42 -6.67 7.99
CA HIS A 47 10.31 -7.71 6.99
C HIS A 47 11.48 -7.67 6.02
N ILE A 48 12.03 -8.84 5.69
CA ILE A 48 13.12 -8.96 4.71
C ILE A 48 12.68 -8.44 3.35
N VAL A 49 11.46 -8.79 2.93
CA VAL A 49 10.84 -8.21 1.74
C VAL A 49 10.09 -6.96 2.14
N GLU A 50 10.59 -5.81 1.69
CA GLU A 50 9.94 -4.52 1.87
C GLU A 50 8.53 -4.50 1.27
N SER A 51 7.66 -3.68 1.84
CA SER A 51 6.25 -3.68 1.45
C SER A 51 6.07 -3.34 -0.03
N GLY A 52 6.78 -2.32 -0.55
CA GLY A 52 6.70 -1.95 -1.96
C GLY A 52 7.13 -3.08 -2.90
N ALA A 53 8.24 -3.76 -2.60
CA ALA A 53 8.67 -4.94 -3.34
C ALA A 53 7.61 -6.05 -3.28
N PHE A 54 7.01 -6.29 -2.13
CA PHE A 54 5.98 -7.32 -1.97
C PHE A 54 4.73 -7.03 -2.80
N PHE A 55 4.27 -5.77 -2.83
CA PHE A 55 3.17 -5.33 -3.70
C PHE A 55 3.52 -5.50 -5.18
N ASN A 56 4.74 -5.15 -5.59
CA ASN A 56 5.17 -5.28 -6.97
C ASN A 56 5.27 -6.75 -7.41
N LEU A 57 5.78 -7.63 -6.55
CA LEU A 57 5.87 -9.07 -6.83
C LEU A 57 4.49 -9.69 -7.08
N ARG A 58 3.45 -9.22 -6.38
CA ARG A 58 2.08 -9.65 -6.61
C ARG A 58 1.58 -9.34 -8.02
N LEU A 59 2.09 -8.26 -8.62
CA LEU A 59 1.71 -7.84 -9.97
C LEU A 59 2.60 -8.47 -11.05
N ALA A 60 3.78 -8.99 -10.67
CA ALA A 60 4.75 -9.55 -11.60
C ALA A 60 4.28 -10.89 -12.22
N SER A 61 3.60 -11.73 -11.44
CA SER A 61 3.14 -13.05 -11.90
C SER A 61 1.89 -13.53 -11.16
N ARG A 62 0.95 -14.11 -11.90
CA ARG A 62 -0.26 -14.72 -11.33
C ARG A 62 0.08 -15.91 -10.43
N ARG A 63 1.11 -16.69 -10.79
CA ARG A 63 1.55 -17.83 -10.00
C ARG A 63 2.15 -17.38 -8.67
N LEU A 64 3.02 -16.37 -8.71
CA LEU A 64 3.54 -15.75 -7.49
C LEU A 64 2.40 -15.21 -6.63
N TYR A 65 1.45 -14.47 -7.22
CA TYR A 65 0.30 -13.97 -6.46
C TYR A 65 -0.43 -15.07 -5.72
N ASN A 66 -0.78 -16.16 -6.40
CA ASN A 66 -1.51 -17.27 -5.77
C ASN A 66 -0.71 -17.88 -4.62
N ASN A 67 0.59 -18.08 -4.79
CA ASN A 67 1.47 -18.65 -3.77
C ASN A 67 1.70 -17.70 -2.58
N MET A 68 1.64 -16.40 -2.82
CA MET A 68 1.89 -15.37 -1.81
C MET A 68 0.63 -14.85 -1.13
N LYS A 69 -0.55 -15.21 -1.65
CA LYS A 69 -1.83 -14.62 -1.22
C LYS A 69 -2.00 -14.72 0.28
N ASP A 70 -1.84 -15.89 0.86
CA ASP A 70 -2.06 -16.11 2.30
C ASP A 70 -1.08 -15.29 3.16
N SER A 71 0.20 -15.25 2.75
CA SER A 71 1.22 -14.42 3.40
C SER A 71 0.87 -12.93 3.33
N PHE A 72 0.34 -12.49 2.18
CA PHE A 72 -0.09 -11.12 1.97
C PHE A 72 -1.29 -10.77 2.86
N MET A 73 -2.30 -11.65 2.90
CA MET A 73 -3.48 -11.47 3.76
C MET A 73 -3.07 -11.41 5.23
N GLN A 74 -2.20 -12.31 5.66
CA GLN A 74 -1.68 -12.35 7.03
C GLN A 74 -0.94 -11.07 7.41
N ARG A 75 -0.14 -10.51 6.49
CA ARG A 75 0.69 -9.32 6.77
C ARG A 75 -0.09 -8.01 6.72
N TYR A 76 -1.03 -7.85 5.79
CA TYR A 76 -1.66 -6.55 5.52
C TYR A 76 -3.15 -6.47 5.81
N ILE A 77 -3.86 -7.60 5.87
CA ILE A 77 -5.32 -7.64 5.98
C ILE A 77 -5.79 -8.15 7.33
N LYS A 78 -5.09 -9.15 7.91
CA LYS A 78 -5.49 -9.78 9.17
C LYS A 78 -5.70 -8.79 10.32
N CYS A 79 -4.78 -7.84 10.46
CA CYS A 79 -4.84 -6.78 11.47
C CYS A 79 -4.83 -5.43 10.76
N ARG A 80 -5.84 -4.60 11.00
CA ARG A 80 -6.00 -3.30 10.32
C ARG A 80 -6.11 -2.18 11.34
N LYS A 81 -5.38 -1.08 11.11
CA LYS A 81 -5.58 0.18 11.80
C LYS A 81 -6.22 1.20 10.85
N HIS A 82 -7.31 1.82 11.27
CA HIS A 82 -8.03 2.83 10.51
C HIS A 82 -8.31 4.05 11.38
N MET A 83 -8.26 5.23 10.77
CA MET A 83 -8.59 6.50 11.43
C MET A 83 -10.10 6.75 11.35
N LEU A 84 -10.64 7.57 12.24
CA LEU A 84 -11.99 8.12 12.12
C LEU A 84 -12.06 9.27 11.09
N SER A 85 -11.66 9.00 9.86
CA SER A 85 -11.80 9.91 8.73
C SER A 85 -12.66 9.26 7.63
N ARG A 86 -13.35 10.08 6.83
CA ARG A 86 -14.26 9.59 5.78
C ARG A 86 -13.56 8.59 4.85
N HIS A 87 -12.42 8.99 4.32
CA HIS A 87 -11.64 8.13 3.41
C HIS A 87 -11.19 6.83 4.09
N SER A 88 -10.73 6.88 5.34
CA SER A 88 -10.26 5.67 6.03
C SER A 88 -11.40 4.68 6.31
N LEU A 89 -12.60 5.19 6.63
CA LEU A 89 -13.80 4.40 6.83
C LEU A 89 -14.35 3.82 5.51
N GLU A 90 -14.33 4.58 4.42
CA GLU A 90 -14.70 4.08 3.09
C GLU A 90 -13.77 2.94 2.63
N VAL A 91 -12.46 3.08 2.86
CA VAL A 91 -11.49 2.00 2.58
C VAL A 91 -11.78 0.78 3.47
N LEU A 92 -12.11 0.98 4.74
CA LEU A 92 -12.49 -0.11 5.63
C LEU A 92 -13.77 -0.81 5.17
N GLU A 93 -14.76 -0.06 4.69
CA GLU A 93 -15.98 -0.60 4.11
C GLU A 93 -15.68 -1.45 2.88
N GLN A 94 -14.87 -0.95 1.95
CA GLN A 94 -14.42 -1.73 0.78
C GLN A 94 -13.67 -3.01 1.19
N LEU A 95 -12.76 -2.92 2.17
CA LEU A 95 -12.06 -4.09 2.70
C LEU A 95 -13.05 -5.11 3.28
N SER A 96 -14.09 -4.65 3.99
CA SER A 96 -15.09 -5.53 4.56
C SER A 96 -15.91 -6.29 3.52
N LEU A 97 -16.11 -5.69 2.34
CA LEU A 97 -16.83 -6.30 1.23
C LEU A 97 -15.96 -7.29 0.45
N HIS A 98 -14.68 -6.97 0.25
CA HIS A 98 -13.77 -7.79 -0.55
C HIS A 98 -13.05 -8.88 0.24
N PHE A 99 -12.88 -8.69 1.55
CA PHE A 99 -12.13 -9.59 2.44
C PHE A 99 -12.88 -9.83 3.77
N PRO A 100 -14.16 -10.23 3.73
CA PRO A 100 -15.01 -10.36 4.91
C PRO A 100 -14.48 -11.39 5.93
N ASP A 101 -13.74 -12.39 5.45
CA ASP A 101 -13.25 -13.51 6.24
C ASP A 101 -11.79 -13.34 6.71
N ASP A 102 -11.07 -12.34 6.17
CA ASP A 102 -9.64 -12.21 6.40
C ASP A 102 -9.29 -11.22 7.52
N VAL A 103 -10.10 -10.18 7.71
CA VAL A 103 -9.88 -9.19 8.80
C VAL A 103 -10.30 -9.81 10.13
N GLN A 104 -9.34 -9.99 11.03
CA GLN A 104 -9.56 -10.60 12.35
C GLN A 104 -9.41 -9.59 13.49
N GLU A 105 -8.61 -8.55 13.30
CA GLU A 105 -8.37 -7.52 14.31
C GLU A 105 -8.48 -6.14 13.66
N LEU A 106 -9.29 -5.27 14.28
CA LEU A 106 -9.48 -3.90 13.84
C LEU A 106 -9.13 -2.93 14.96
N THR A 107 -8.23 -2.01 14.69
CA THR A 107 -7.91 -0.88 15.55
C THR A 107 -8.48 0.39 14.93
N ILE A 108 -9.36 1.07 15.65
CA ILE A 108 -9.85 2.40 15.28
C ILE A 108 -9.03 3.42 16.05
N GLY A 109 -8.19 4.16 15.32
CA GLY A 109 -7.41 5.26 15.86
C GLY A 109 -8.29 6.46 16.17
N GLY A 110 -8.10 7.06 17.35
CA GLY A 110 -8.61 8.39 17.68
C GLY A 110 -7.88 9.52 16.95
N GLU A 111 -7.05 9.21 15.95
CA GLU A 111 -6.31 10.21 15.19
C GLU A 111 -7.27 11.00 14.30
N HIS A 112 -7.07 12.31 14.27
CA HIS A 112 -7.93 13.26 13.58
C HIS A 112 -7.10 14.19 12.70
N VAL A 113 -7.69 14.70 11.63
CA VAL A 113 -7.10 15.79 10.85
C VAL A 113 -6.94 16.98 11.79
N ASN A 114 -5.69 17.34 12.08
CA ASN A 114 -5.40 18.43 12.98
C ASN A 114 -5.81 19.75 12.32
N LYS A 115 -6.91 20.35 12.79
CA LYS A 115 -7.42 21.64 12.31
C LYS A 115 -6.41 22.78 12.48
N TYR A 116 -5.51 22.68 13.45
CA TYR A 116 -4.46 23.66 13.75
C TYR A 116 -3.13 23.33 13.08
N PHE A 117 -3.09 22.36 12.15
CA PHE A 117 -1.83 21.95 11.51
C PHE A 117 -1.14 23.13 10.82
N ALA A 118 -1.89 23.95 10.08
CA ALA A 118 -1.34 25.13 9.40
C ALA A 118 -0.74 26.13 10.40
N GLU A 119 -1.44 26.41 11.50
CA GLU A 119 -0.95 27.28 12.58
C GLU A 119 0.27 26.71 13.30
N ARG A 120 0.30 25.40 13.54
CA ARG A 120 1.47 24.71 14.10
C ARG A 120 2.65 24.78 13.14
N MET A 121 2.45 24.60 11.85
CA MET A 121 3.50 24.75 10.84
C MET A 121 4.08 26.16 10.82
N ILE A 122 3.22 27.19 10.97
CA ILE A 122 3.66 28.58 11.15
C ILE A 122 4.55 28.71 12.40
N ARG A 123 4.09 28.24 13.57
CA ARG A 123 4.89 28.31 14.81
C ARG A 123 6.20 27.52 14.75
N TYR A 124 6.19 26.34 14.14
CA TYR A 124 7.43 25.56 13.95
C TYR A 124 8.41 26.27 13.04
N SER A 125 7.94 27.00 12.02
CA SER A 125 8.80 27.81 11.14
C SER A 125 9.42 29.03 11.85
N GLU A 126 8.78 29.54 12.90
CA GLU A 126 9.35 30.60 13.76
C GLU A 126 10.47 30.05 14.66
N LEU A 127 10.34 28.81 15.12
CA LEU A 127 11.32 28.14 16.00
C LEU A 127 12.51 27.53 15.25
N ARG A 128 12.31 27.15 13.99
CA ARG A 128 13.36 26.76 13.05
C ARG A 128 13.05 27.46 11.74
N PRO A 129 13.83 28.46 11.31
CA PRO A 129 13.57 29.16 10.05
C PRO A 129 13.67 28.17 8.90
N ALA A 130 12.56 27.53 8.58
CA ALA A 130 12.34 26.96 7.27
C ALA A 130 12.35 28.15 6.31
N LYS A 131 13.06 28.02 5.19
CA LYS A 131 13.02 29.06 4.15
C LYS A 131 11.55 29.36 3.83
N ASP A 132 11.16 30.64 3.81
CA ASP A 132 9.78 31.08 3.58
C ASP A 132 9.15 30.43 2.33
N GLU A 133 9.98 30.10 1.34
CA GLU A 133 9.65 29.31 0.15
C GLU A 133 8.93 27.98 0.45
N VAL A 134 9.37 27.24 1.47
CA VAL A 134 8.80 25.92 1.84
C VAL A 134 7.39 26.08 2.44
N LYS A 135 7.16 27.18 3.16
CA LYS A 135 5.87 27.49 3.79
C LYS A 135 4.84 27.91 2.75
N GLU A 136 5.25 28.78 1.84
CA GLU A 136 4.40 29.25 0.74
C GLU A 136 4.07 28.10 -0.22
N ASP A 137 5.04 27.22 -0.51
CA ASP A 137 4.83 26.03 -1.33
C ASP A 137 3.86 25.05 -0.66
N TRP A 138 3.99 24.78 0.65
CA TRP A 138 3.05 23.90 1.34
C TRP A 138 1.63 24.45 1.37
N SER A 139 1.46 25.73 1.75
CA SER A 139 0.14 26.35 1.86
C SER A 139 -0.59 26.36 0.52
N LYS A 140 0.12 26.70 -0.56
CA LYS A 140 -0.44 26.67 -1.92
C LYS A 140 -0.75 25.25 -2.39
N LYS A 141 0.14 24.29 -2.12
CA LYS A 141 0.04 22.92 -2.65
C LYS A 141 -0.91 22.02 -1.86
N PHE A 142 -0.89 22.11 -0.53
CA PHE A 142 -1.58 21.20 0.37
C PHE A 142 -2.65 21.87 1.24
N GLY A 143 -2.61 23.19 1.40
CA GLY A 143 -3.58 23.95 2.20
C GLY A 143 -5.04 23.70 1.78
N PRO A 144 -5.40 23.81 0.48
CA PRO A 144 -6.75 23.53 0.02
C PRO A 144 -7.21 22.10 0.31
N ALA A 145 -6.31 21.11 0.14
CA ALA A 145 -6.61 19.71 0.42
C ALA A 145 -6.80 19.47 1.93
N HIS A 146 -5.97 20.08 2.78
CA HIS A 146 -6.10 20.01 4.24
C HIS A 146 -7.41 20.65 4.72
N ALA A 147 -7.76 21.84 4.22
CA ALA A 147 -9.01 22.52 4.57
C ALA A 147 -10.23 21.65 4.22
N LYS A 148 -10.23 21.03 3.03
CA LYS A 148 -11.26 20.07 2.63
C LYS A 148 -11.35 18.88 3.58
N LEU A 149 -10.20 18.30 3.97
CA LEU A 149 -10.16 17.17 4.91
C LEU A 149 -10.73 17.54 6.29
N VAL A 150 -10.45 18.75 6.79
CA VAL A 150 -11.02 19.27 8.04
C VAL A 150 -12.54 19.45 7.91
N GLU A 151 -13.01 20.00 6.80
CA GLU A 151 -14.44 20.17 6.53
C GLU A 151 -15.17 18.83 6.45
N ASP A 152 -14.61 17.87 5.69
CA ASP A 152 -15.17 16.53 5.52
C ASP A 152 -15.25 15.78 6.86
N GLN A 153 -14.24 15.93 7.72
CA GLN A 153 -14.26 15.36 9.07
C GLN A 153 -15.36 16.00 9.94
N SER A 154 -15.52 17.33 9.87
CA SER A 154 -16.58 18.04 10.59
C SER A 154 -17.97 17.59 10.13
N LYS A 155 -18.18 17.43 8.81
CA LYS A 155 -19.42 16.90 8.23
C LYS A 155 -19.70 15.48 8.70
N LEU A 156 -18.69 14.60 8.65
CA LEU A 156 -18.81 13.20 9.05
C LEU A 156 -19.26 13.06 10.51
N TYR A 157 -18.76 13.89 11.43
CA TYR A 157 -19.18 13.86 12.83
C TYR A 157 -20.59 14.39 13.04
N LYS A 158 -21.01 15.40 12.27
CA LYS A 158 -22.34 15.98 12.39
C LYS A 158 -23.44 15.12 11.77
N SER A 159 -23.12 14.38 10.71
CA SER A 159 -24.12 13.58 9.98
C SER A 159 -24.42 12.22 10.61
N GLY A 160 -23.53 11.70 11.46
CA GLY A 160 -23.62 10.33 11.96
C GLY A 160 -23.22 9.27 10.93
N ASP A 161 -22.72 9.67 9.76
CA ASP A 161 -22.33 8.74 8.68
C ASP A 161 -21.24 7.76 9.13
N ALA A 162 -20.32 8.19 10.01
CA ALA A 162 -19.27 7.33 10.54
C ALA A 162 -19.85 6.10 11.25
N GLU A 163 -20.87 6.28 12.07
CA GLU A 163 -21.55 5.19 12.76
C GLU A 163 -22.21 4.25 11.77
N GLN A 164 -22.91 4.79 10.77
CA GLN A 164 -23.57 3.99 9.74
C GLN A 164 -22.57 3.15 8.93
N ILE A 165 -21.42 3.72 8.56
CA ILE A 165 -20.35 2.99 7.86
C ILE A 165 -19.81 1.86 8.75
N LEU A 166 -19.49 2.16 10.01
CA LEU A 166 -18.98 1.16 10.96
C LEU A 166 -19.98 0.02 11.19
N VAL A 167 -21.29 0.32 11.30
CA VAL A 167 -22.33 -0.70 11.40
C VAL A 167 -22.32 -1.62 10.18
N ARG A 168 -22.16 -1.09 8.97
CA ARG A 168 -22.08 -1.90 7.74
C ARG A 168 -20.80 -2.73 7.71
N VAL A 169 -19.66 -2.15 8.07
CA VAL A 169 -18.38 -2.84 8.19
C VAL A 169 -18.50 -4.03 9.15
N PHE A 170 -18.99 -3.81 10.37
CA PHE A 170 -19.07 -4.86 11.38
C PHE A 170 -20.05 -5.98 11.01
N LYS A 171 -21.10 -5.69 10.24
CA LYS A 171 -21.98 -6.73 9.68
C LYS A 171 -21.29 -7.59 8.63
N ASN A 172 -20.33 -7.05 7.89
CA ASN A 172 -19.64 -7.76 6.81
C ASN A 172 -18.43 -8.56 7.29
N LEU A 173 -17.75 -8.13 8.37
CA LEU A 173 -16.55 -8.79 8.89
C LEU A 173 -16.88 -10.01 9.74
N LYS A 174 -17.03 -11.17 9.08
CA LYS A 174 -17.49 -12.43 9.70
C LYS A 174 -16.49 -13.02 10.71
N ASN A 175 -15.20 -12.82 10.47
CA ASN A 175 -14.12 -13.37 11.28
C ASN A 175 -13.46 -12.35 12.22
N LEU A 176 -14.10 -11.20 12.43
CA LEU A 176 -13.60 -10.18 13.35
C LEU A 176 -13.64 -10.70 14.79
N LYS A 177 -12.46 -10.83 15.40
CA LYS A 177 -12.28 -11.36 16.77
C LYS A 177 -12.05 -10.25 17.78
N LYS A 178 -11.39 -9.16 17.38
CA LYS A 178 -11.01 -8.07 18.28
C LYS A 178 -11.24 -6.72 17.63
N VAL A 179 -11.78 -5.80 18.42
CA VAL A 179 -11.86 -4.38 18.10
C VAL A 179 -11.16 -3.60 19.20
N HIS A 180 -10.19 -2.79 18.82
CA HIS A 180 -9.46 -1.91 19.70
C HIS A 180 -9.79 -0.46 19.33
N ILE A 181 -10.13 0.34 20.34
CA ILE A 181 -10.24 1.79 20.18
C ILE A 181 -8.96 2.38 20.78
N ASP A 182 -8.11 2.90 19.91
CA ASP A 182 -6.86 3.52 20.33
C ASP A 182 -7.19 4.84 21.00
N LYS A 183 -6.77 5.01 22.25
CA LYS A 183 -6.93 6.28 22.96
C LYS A 183 -5.83 7.19 22.46
N TYR A 184 -6.19 8.13 21.60
CA TYR A 184 -5.28 9.20 21.26
C TYR A 184 -5.12 10.07 22.52
N HIS A 185 -3.92 10.05 23.11
CA HIS A 185 -3.56 11.03 24.12
C HIS A 185 -3.36 12.35 23.39
N ASP A 186 -4.40 13.18 23.36
CA ASP A 186 -4.21 14.61 23.15
C ASP A 186 -3.39 15.11 24.34
N GLU A 187 -2.06 15.05 24.24
CA GLU A 187 -1.21 15.82 25.13
C GLU A 187 -1.45 17.32 24.88
N PRO A 188 -1.52 18.11 25.97
CA PRO A 188 -2.14 19.45 26.02
C PRO A 188 -1.54 20.50 25.08
#